data_AF-A0A101HXI4-F1
#
_entry.id   AF-A0A101HXI4-F1
#
_cell.length_a   1.000
_cell.length_b   1.000
_cell.length_c   1.000
_cell.angle_alpha   90.00
_cell.angle_beta   90.00
_cell.angle_gamma   90.00
#
_symmetry.space_group_name_H-M   'P 1'
#
loop_
_entity.id
_entity.type
_entity.pdbx_description
1 polymer ?
#
loop_
_entity_poly.entity_id
_entity_poly.type
_entity_poly.pdbx_seq_one_letter_code
_entity_poly.pdbx_strand_id
1 'polypeptide(L)'
;MRVGLIHYRAGLMDGVSLEMEKWRKVFSRMGHSVEIIAGNNAPGVDIVIPEIEYNEEKNEILNSKLYGSTPSSESELLDELSIRTAEILGSFRSVLSDFDLLIPNNIWSLGWSIPAGLALHDFAEESGKP
;
A
#
# COMPACT_ATOMS: atom_id res chain seq x y z
N MET A 1 0.35 -0.22 -21.23
CA MET A 1 0.09 0.40 -19.93
C MET A 1 1.19 -0.01 -18.97
N ARG A 2 1.56 0.89 -18.06
CA ARG A 2 2.31 0.60 -16.84
C ARG A 2 1.31 0.25 -15.75
N VAL A 3 1.35 -0.98 -15.26
CA VAL A 3 0.45 -1.51 -14.22
C VAL A 3 1.24 -1.69 -12.93
N GLY A 4 0.77 -1.09 -11.84
CA GLY A 4 1.36 -1.26 -10.52
C GLY A 4 0.53 -2.21 -9.69
N LEU A 5 1.13 -3.30 -9.21
CA LEU A 5 0.51 -4.20 -8.23
C LEU A 5 1.03 -3.81 -6.86
N ILE A 6 0.19 -3.26 -5.98
CA ILE A 6 0.63 -2.71 -4.70
C ILE A 6 0.08 -3.51 -3.50
N HIS A 7 0.95 -3.85 -2.55
CA HIS A 7 0.59 -4.47 -1.27
C HIS A 7 1.54 -3.99 -0.14
N TYR A 8 1.24 -4.29 1.12
CA TYR A 8 2.12 -3.93 2.26
C TYR A 8 3.47 -4.65 2.23
N ARG A 9 3.46 -5.91 1.77
CA ARG A 9 4.67 -6.71 1.57
C ARG A 9 4.50 -7.62 0.34
N ALA A 10 5.58 -7.99 -0.33
CA ALA A 10 5.56 -8.94 -1.44
C ALA A 10 6.88 -9.72 -1.54
N GLY A 11 6.97 -10.63 -2.51
CA GLY A 11 8.16 -11.47 -2.74
C GLY A 11 8.34 -12.59 -1.71
N LEU A 12 7.29 -12.94 -0.96
CA LEU A 12 7.29 -14.00 0.04
C LEU A 12 6.44 -15.20 -0.44
N MET A 13 6.43 -16.30 0.32
CA MET A 13 5.59 -17.47 0.03
C MET A 13 4.17 -17.35 0.61
N ASP A 14 3.64 -16.13 0.69
CA ASP A 14 2.26 -15.87 1.11
C ASP A 14 1.29 -15.85 -0.10
N GLY A 15 -0.01 -16.00 0.19
CA GLY A 15 -1.03 -16.07 -0.86
C GLY A 15 -1.11 -14.81 -1.73
N VAL A 16 -0.91 -13.61 -1.16
CA VAL A 16 -1.01 -12.34 -1.90
C VAL A 16 0.17 -12.19 -2.87
N SER A 17 1.39 -12.49 -2.40
CA SER A 17 2.58 -12.52 -3.26
C SER A 17 2.41 -13.45 -4.47
N LEU A 18 1.81 -14.64 -4.26
CA LEU A 18 1.55 -15.60 -5.33
C LEU A 18 0.47 -15.10 -6.31
N GLU A 19 -0.58 -14.42 -5.85
CA GLU A 19 -1.59 -13.83 -6.72
C GLU A 19 -1.04 -12.64 -7.52
N MET A 20 -0.24 -11.76 -6.91
CA MET A 20 0.43 -10.67 -7.61
C MET A 20 1.32 -11.20 -8.75
N GLU A 21 2.04 -12.30 -8.52
CA GLU A 21 2.84 -12.94 -9.56
C GLU A 21 2.00 -13.51 -10.71
N LYS A 22 0.81 -14.05 -10.42
CA LYS A 22 -0.12 -14.52 -11.47
C LYS A 22 -0.65 -13.34 -12.28
N TRP A 23 -1.07 -12.25 -11.63
CA TRP A 23 -1.48 -11.03 -12.30
C TRP A 23 -0.38 -10.47 -13.20
N ARG A 24 0.85 -10.39 -12.67
CA ARG A 24 2.04 -9.98 -13.44
C ARG A 24 2.19 -10.80 -14.72
N LYS A 25 2.16 -12.13 -14.61
CA LYS A 25 2.25 -13.03 -15.77
C LYS A 25 1.15 -12.80 -16.80
N VAL A 26 -0.09 -12.60 -16.36
CA VAL A 26 -1.23 -12.38 -17.27
C VAL A 26 -1.10 -11.04 -17.99
N PHE A 27 -0.91 -9.94 -17.27
CA PHE A 27 -0.79 -8.60 -17.85
C PHE A 27 0.46 -8.47 -18.74
N SER A 28 1.58 -9.07 -18.36
CA SER A 28 2.78 -9.08 -19.21
C SER A 28 2.56 -9.85 -20.51
N ARG A 29 1.82 -10.97 -20.51
CA ARG A 29 1.44 -11.69 -21.74
C ARG A 29 0.51 -10.88 -22.65
N MET A 30 -0.24 -9.95 -22.07
CA MET A 30 -1.07 -8.99 -22.80
C MET A 30 -0.27 -7.78 -23.33
N GLY A 31 1.04 -7.72 -23.10
CA GLY A 31 1.93 -6.65 -23.59
C GLY A 31 2.02 -5.43 -22.67
N HIS A 32 1.64 -5.55 -21.39
CA HIS A 32 1.78 -4.46 -20.42
C HIS A 32 3.08 -4.57 -19.61
N SER A 33 3.62 -3.42 -19.20
CA SER A 33 4.70 -3.36 -18.21
C SER A 33 4.07 -3.46 -16.83
N VAL A 34 4.56 -4.36 -15.98
CA VAL A 34 3.94 -4.63 -14.68
C VAL A 34 5.02 -4.63 -13.61
N GLU A 35 4.82 -3.82 -12.57
CA GLU A 35 5.77 -3.64 -11.47
C GLU A 35 5.06 -4.01 -10.15
N ILE A 36 5.72 -4.81 -9.31
CA ILE A 36 5.29 -5.14 -7.96
C ILE A 36 5.84 -4.08 -6.99
N ILE A 37 4.94 -3.47 -6.24
CA ILE A 37 5.20 -2.38 -5.30
C ILE A 37 4.89 -2.87 -3.89
N ALA A 38 5.85 -2.75 -2.98
CA ALA A 38 5.68 -3.23 -1.61
C ALA A 38 6.47 -2.40 -0.60
N GLY A 39 6.20 -2.55 0.70
CA GLY A 39 6.99 -1.88 1.73
C GLY A 39 8.29 -2.59 2.11
N ASN A 40 8.41 -3.89 1.81
CA ASN A 40 9.64 -4.64 2.05
C ASN A 40 10.50 -4.76 0.78
N ASN A 41 11.81 -4.79 0.95
CA ASN A 41 12.74 -5.12 -0.12
C ASN A 41 12.98 -6.63 -0.18
N ALA A 42 12.42 -7.31 -1.18
CA ALA A 42 12.54 -8.76 -1.36
C ALA A 42 12.63 -9.14 -2.85
N PRO A 43 13.15 -10.34 -3.18
CA PRO A 43 13.16 -10.82 -4.55
C PRO A 43 11.76 -10.80 -5.18
N GLY A 44 11.63 -10.15 -6.33
CA GLY A 44 10.36 -10.00 -7.04
C GLY A 44 9.57 -8.74 -6.69
N VAL A 45 10.05 -7.91 -5.76
CA VAL A 45 9.59 -6.53 -5.55
C VAL A 45 10.39 -5.61 -6.46
N ASP A 46 9.70 -4.83 -7.30
CA ASP A 46 10.32 -3.92 -8.27
C ASP A 46 10.49 -2.50 -7.68
N ILE A 47 9.56 -2.07 -6.83
CA ILE A 47 9.56 -0.75 -6.19
C ILE A 47 9.25 -0.88 -4.70
N VAL A 48 10.02 -0.18 -3.86
CA VAL A 48 9.87 -0.20 -2.40
C VAL A 48 9.33 1.13 -1.89
N ILE A 49 8.24 1.08 -1.12
CA ILE A 49 7.67 2.22 -0.37
C ILE A 49 7.68 1.86 1.12
N PRO A 50 8.78 2.13 1.86
CA PRO A 50 8.96 1.61 3.21
C PRO A 50 7.87 2.03 4.21
N GLU A 51 7.19 3.15 3.98
CA GLU A 51 6.13 3.67 4.85
C GLU A 51 4.86 2.81 4.88
N ILE A 52 4.70 1.89 3.92
CA ILE A 52 3.58 0.93 3.88
C ILE A 52 3.98 -0.49 4.30
N GLU A 53 5.20 -0.69 4.81
CA GLU A 53 5.68 -2.01 5.20
C GLU A 53 4.77 -2.62 6.29
N TYR A 54 4.56 -3.94 6.18
CA TYR A 54 3.59 -4.65 6.99
C TYR A 54 3.89 -4.60 8.50
N ASN A 55 5.15 -4.74 8.89
CA ASN A 55 5.63 -4.70 10.28
C ASN A 55 6.23 -3.32 10.64
N GLU A 56 5.78 -2.24 9.98
CA GLU A 56 6.24 -0.89 10.32
C GLU A 56 5.82 -0.56 11.76
N GLU A 57 6.79 -0.19 12.61
CA GLU A 57 6.57 0.04 14.04
C GLU A 57 5.49 1.10 14.31
N LYS A 58 5.46 2.19 13.51
CA LYS A 58 4.42 3.22 13.63
C LYS A 58 3.02 2.64 13.36
N ASN A 59 2.90 1.66 12.47
CA ASN A 59 1.65 0.95 12.21
C ASN A 59 1.21 0.06 13.35
N GLU A 60 2.14 -0.67 13.96
CA GLU A 60 1.82 -1.51 15.11
C GLU A 60 1.34 -0.67 16.31
N ILE A 61 2.03 0.44 16.59
CA ILE A 61 1.65 1.39 17.65
C ILE A 61 0.27 1.99 17.37
N LEU A 62 0.00 2.40 16.13
CA LEU A 62 -1.29 2.97 15.77
C LEU A 62 -2.41 1.91 15.88
N ASN A 63 -2.15 0.69 15.43
CA ASN A 63 -3.10 -0.41 15.53
C ASN A 63 -3.38 -0.80 16.99
N SER A 64 -2.41 -0.68 17.91
CA SER A 64 -2.64 -0.93 19.33
C SER A 64 -3.57 0.11 20.00
N LYS A 65 -3.66 1.31 19.42
CA LYS A 65 -4.61 2.38 19.80
C LYS A 65 -5.98 2.19 19.13
N LEU A 66 -6.00 1.80 17.85
CA LEU A 66 -7.23 1.59 17.07
C LEU A 66 -8.02 0.35 17.48
N TYR A 67 -7.34 -0.79 17.58
CA TYR A 67 -7.93 -2.11 17.75
C TYR A 67 -7.60 -2.74 19.11
N GLY A 68 -6.61 -2.19 19.81
CA GLY A 68 -6.14 -2.70 21.09
C GLY A 68 -6.83 -2.04 22.28
N SER A 69 -6.17 -2.13 23.43
CA SER A 69 -6.65 -1.55 24.69
C SER A 69 -5.85 -0.31 25.11
N THR A 70 -5.01 0.22 24.23
CA THR A 70 -4.21 1.42 24.52
C THR A 70 -5.16 2.62 24.55
N PRO A 71 -5.28 3.33 25.69
CA PRO A 71 -6.15 4.49 25.75
C PRO A 71 -5.60 5.61 24.85
N SER A 72 -6.46 6.16 24.02
CA SER A 72 -6.20 7.35 23.21
C SER A 72 -7.51 8.11 23.03
N SER A 73 -7.46 9.44 23.06
CA SER A 73 -8.64 10.21 22.68
C SER A 73 -8.89 10.09 21.18
N GLU A 74 -10.16 10.20 20.78
CA GLU A 74 -10.54 10.18 19.36
C GLU A 74 -9.83 11.29 18.56
N SER A 75 -9.69 12.48 19.15
CA SER A 75 -9.01 13.61 18.51
C SER A 75 -7.53 13.31 18.24
N GLU A 76 -6.80 12.81 19.25
CA GLU A 76 -5.38 12.45 19.08
C GLU A 76 -5.20 11.36 18.00
N LEU A 77 -6.11 10.39 17.97
CA LEU A 77 -6.07 9.31 17.00
C LEU A 77 -6.33 9.81 15.56
N LEU A 78 -7.31 10.71 15.39
CA LEU A 78 -7.58 11.33 14.10
C LEU A 78 -6.42 12.20 13.63
N ASP A 79 -5.78 12.95 14.52
CA ASP A 79 -4.59 13.75 14.20
C ASP A 79 -3.43 12.85 13.75
N GLU A 80 -3.17 11.76 14.47
CA GLU A 80 -2.10 10.80 14.13
C GLU A 80 -2.39 10.08 12.80
N LEU A 81 -3.65 9.67 12.57
CA LEU A 81 -4.09 9.12 11.28
C LEU A 81 -3.87 10.13 10.15
N SER A 82 -4.25 11.40 10.34
CA SER A 82 -4.13 12.44 9.34
C SER A 82 -2.66 12.70 8.97
N ILE A 83 -1.79 12.85 9.96
CA ILE A 83 -0.36 13.06 9.76
C ILE A 83 0.26 11.90 8.99
N ARG A 84 -0.03 10.65 9.40
CA ARG A 84 0.59 9.47 8.78
C ARG A 84 0.01 9.17 7.39
N THR A 85 -1.26 9.52 7.16
CA THR A 85 -1.87 9.48 5.83
C THR A 85 -1.19 10.47 4.89
N ALA A 86 -0.95 11.70 5.34
CA ALA A 86 -0.27 12.72 4.54
C ALA A 86 1.18 12.34 4.19
N GLU A 87 1.90 11.72 5.13
CA GLU A 87 3.26 11.17 4.90
C GLU A 87 3.24 10.14 3.74
N ILE A 88 2.38 9.12 3.84
CA ILE A 88 2.29 8.06 2.83
C ILE A 88 1.80 8.59 1.49
N LEU A 89 0.82 9.51 1.49
CA LEU A 89 0.31 10.15 0.28
C LEU A 89 1.42 10.92 -0.46
N GLY A 90 2.36 11.54 0.26
CA GLY A 90 3.57 12.13 -0.31
C GLY A 90 4.40 11.11 -1.10
N SER A 91 4.67 9.95 -0.50
CA SER A 91 5.39 8.86 -1.16
C SER A 91 4.62 8.33 -2.37
N PHE A 92 3.29 8.15 -2.26
CA PHE A 92 2.43 7.71 -3.36
C PHE A 92 2.45 8.68 -4.53
N ARG A 93 2.37 10.00 -4.29
CA ARG A 93 2.49 10.99 -5.35
C ARG A 93 3.82 10.89 -6.10
N SER A 94 4.91 10.63 -5.39
CA SER A 94 6.24 10.54 -6.00
C SER A 94 6.48 9.25 -6.78
N VAL A 95 5.90 8.14 -6.32
CA VAL A 95 6.22 6.79 -6.83
C VAL A 95 5.16 6.29 -7.82
N LEU A 96 3.89 6.64 -7.59
CA LEU A 96 2.75 6.05 -8.29
C LEU A 96 2.24 6.91 -9.46
N SER A 97 2.79 8.12 -9.66
CA SER A 97 2.32 9.10 -10.66
C SER A 97 2.34 8.57 -12.09
N ASP A 98 3.28 7.70 -12.42
CA ASP A 98 3.52 7.29 -13.80
C ASP A 98 2.84 5.96 -14.20
N PHE A 99 2.09 5.36 -13.29
CA PHE A 99 1.29 4.16 -13.58
C PHE A 99 -0.04 4.53 -14.25
N ASP A 100 -0.43 3.79 -15.27
CA ASP A 100 -1.72 3.96 -15.95
C ASP A 100 -2.85 3.23 -15.20
N LEU A 101 -2.52 2.19 -14.45
CA LEU A 101 -3.44 1.38 -13.65
C LEU A 101 -2.76 0.94 -12.36
N LEU A 102 -3.44 1.07 -11.23
CA LEU A 102 -2.99 0.57 -9.93
C LEU A 102 -3.96 -0.50 -9.43
N ILE A 103 -3.42 -1.63 -8.98
CA ILE A 103 -4.21 -2.73 -8.43
C ILE A 103 -3.81 -2.91 -6.97
N PRO A 104 -4.60 -2.39 -6.02
CA PRO A 104 -4.41 -2.68 -4.61
C PRO A 104 -4.72 -4.14 -4.33
N ASN A 105 -3.70 -4.89 -3.97
CA ASN A 105 -3.84 -6.26 -3.54
C ASN A 105 -4.11 -6.24 -2.04
N ASN A 106 -5.38 -6.41 -1.64
CA ASN A 106 -5.84 -6.52 -0.26
C ASN A 106 -5.61 -5.31 0.68
N ILE A 107 -5.13 -4.16 0.19
CA ILE A 107 -4.93 -2.96 1.03
C ILE A 107 -6.24 -2.52 1.69
N TRP A 108 -7.32 -2.37 0.91
CA TRP A 108 -8.63 -1.97 1.45
C TRP A 108 -9.45 -3.10 2.06
N SER A 109 -8.92 -4.32 2.08
CA SER A 109 -9.64 -5.51 2.59
C SER A 109 -9.14 -5.99 3.94
N LEU A 110 -7.88 -5.72 4.31
CA LEU A 110 -7.30 -6.22 5.55
C LEU A 110 -7.55 -5.31 6.76
N GLY A 111 -7.74 -4.00 6.53
CA GLY A 111 -7.76 -3.02 7.61
C GLY A 111 -6.43 -2.96 8.39
N TRP A 112 -5.32 -3.39 7.78
CA TRP A 112 -4.06 -3.55 8.49
C TRP A 112 -3.29 -2.24 8.67
N SER A 113 -3.29 -1.36 7.67
CA SER A 113 -2.80 0.02 7.80
C SER A 113 -3.87 0.95 7.26
N ILE A 114 -4.62 1.57 8.19
CA ILE A 114 -5.62 2.59 7.85
C ILE A 114 -4.96 3.76 7.09
N PRO A 115 -3.82 4.32 7.53
CA PRO A 115 -3.17 5.41 6.82
C PRO A 115 -2.79 5.09 5.37
N ALA A 116 -2.25 3.89 5.11
CA ALA A 116 -1.93 3.48 3.75
C ALA A 116 -3.18 3.30 2.88
N GLY A 117 -4.27 2.79 3.46
CA GLY A 117 -5.56 2.67 2.78
C GLY A 117 -6.16 4.03 2.41
N LEU A 118 -6.17 4.98 3.35
CA LEU A 118 -6.65 6.36 3.12
C LEU A 118 -5.77 7.09 2.12
N ALA A 119 -4.44 7.01 2.25
CA ALA A 119 -3.52 7.64 1.32
C ALA A 119 -3.71 7.12 -0.12
N LEU A 120 -4.00 5.81 -0.27
CA LEU A 120 -4.22 5.24 -1.59
C LEU A 120 -5.57 5.68 -2.18
N HIS A 121 -6.59 5.83 -1.34
CA HIS A 121 -7.88 6.40 -1.74
C HIS A 121 -7.71 7.84 -2.21
N ASP A 122 -7.06 8.69 -1.41
CA ASP A 122 -6.86 10.10 -1.74
C ASP A 122 -6.02 10.27 -3.01
N PHE A 123 -4.99 9.43 -3.19
CA PHE A 123 -4.22 9.39 -4.43
C PHE A 123 -5.08 9.00 -5.65
N ALA A 124 -6.00 8.04 -5.50
CA ALA A 124 -6.89 7.62 -6.59
C ALA A 124 -7.84 8.77 -6.99
N GLU A 125 -8.44 9.45 -6.00
CA GLU A 125 -9.29 10.62 -6.22
C GLU A 125 -8.53 11.78 -6.88
N GLU A 126 -7.31 12.08 -6.44
CA GLU A 126 -6.48 13.15 -7.01
C GLU A 126 -6.04 12.85 -8.45
N SER A 127 -5.71 11.60 -8.73
CA SER A 127 -5.14 11.21 -10.02
C SER A 127 -6.19 10.91 -11.09
N GLY A 128 -7.45 10.70 -10.70
CA GLY A 128 -8.53 10.27 -11.60
C GLY A 128 -8.26 8.93 -12.28
N LYS A 129 -7.35 8.13 -11.71
CA LYS A 129 -6.97 6.82 -12.25
C LYS A 129 -8.00 5.77 -11.84
N PRO A 130 -8.34 4.83 -12.73
CA PRO A 130 -9.19 3.69 -12.40
C PRO A 130 -8.52 2.71 -11.44
#